data_AF-A0A229TDG9-F1
#
_entry.id   AF-A0A229TDG9-F1
#
_cell.length_a   1.000
_cell.length_b   1.000
_cell.length_c   1.000
_cell.angle_alpha   90.00
_cell.angle_beta   90.00
_cell.angle_gamma   90.00
#
_symmetry.space_group_name_H-M   'P 1'
#
loop_
_entity.id
_entity.type
_entity.pdbx_description
1 polymer ?
#
loop_
_entity_poly.entity_id
_entity_poly.type
_entity_poly.pdbx_seq_one_letter_code
_entity_poly.pdbx_strand_id
1 'polypeptide(L)'
;MTELIDVPAGLRNVVVTTTELGDVRGREGFYHYRQYDAIDLARHKTFEDVWFLFLEGRLPEPEERVRFAKELAPLRVLPGELREILPLVARAGGHPIAGLRTALSVLAAARDLPPLWDAGPDRRKADAMLVCAVTPTILAALHRLRAGLEPLEPRADLGAAANWLYLVSGAEPAAEHARAIEQYLIATVDHGFNASTFTARVVASCGADVVSAVAAALGAFSGPLHGGAPDRALASLDAIGTPDRIDAWVRARISAGDRIMGFGHAVYRTQDPRSVLLREIATGLGGDLADFATTVERRVVEILAELKPGRELYANVEFYAGVVMELCGLPRALFTPTFAVSRVVGWCANVLEQAAGSKIIRPAARYVGPPAPQPVS
;
A
#
# COMPACT_ATOMS: atom_id res chain seq x y z
N MET A 1 -0.05 -27.02 -27.71
CA MET A 1 0.68 -27.70 -26.63
C MET A 1 -0.23 -27.78 -25.43
N THR A 2 -0.60 -28.99 -25.00
CA THR A 2 -1.58 -29.26 -23.92
C THR A 2 -0.93 -29.93 -22.70
N GLU A 3 0.40 -29.95 -22.63
CA GLU A 3 1.11 -30.49 -21.49
C GLU A 3 1.13 -29.47 -20.35
N LEU A 4 0.74 -29.92 -19.15
CA LEU A 4 0.78 -29.10 -17.94
C LEU A 4 2.22 -28.97 -17.44
N ILE A 5 2.59 -27.77 -17.04
CA ILE A 5 3.84 -27.51 -16.32
C ILE A 5 3.55 -27.37 -14.82
N ASP A 6 4.35 -28.03 -13.99
CA ASP A 6 4.26 -27.88 -12.54
C ASP A 6 5.03 -26.62 -12.11
N VAL A 7 4.36 -25.73 -11.38
CA VAL A 7 4.94 -24.48 -10.85
C VAL A 7 5.11 -24.56 -9.33
N PRO A 8 6.15 -23.92 -8.75
CA PRO A 8 6.33 -23.88 -7.30
C PRO A 8 5.12 -23.31 -6.56
N ALA A 9 4.82 -23.86 -5.38
CA ALA A 9 3.75 -23.36 -4.52
C ALA A 9 3.89 -21.84 -4.27
N GLY A 10 2.76 -21.12 -4.37
CA GLY A 10 2.74 -19.66 -4.24
C GLY A 10 3.41 -18.90 -5.38
N LEU A 11 3.66 -19.54 -6.53
CA LEU A 11 4.32 -18.94 -7.71
C LEU A 11 5.72 -18.39 -7.41
N ARG A 12 6.41 -19.00 -6.44
CA ARG A 12 7.73 -18.56 -6.02
C ARG A 12 8.72 -18.60 -7.18
N ASN A 13 9.33 -17.44 -7.48
CA ASN A 13 10.29 -17.25 -8.57
C ASN A 13 9.74 -17.57 -9.98
N VAL A 14 8.42 -17.48 -10.18
CA VAL A 14 7.79 -17.66 -11.48
C VAL A 14 7.56 -16.30 -12.13
N VAL A 15 8.08 -16.09 -13.34
CA VAL A 15 7.76 -14.92 -14.17
C VAL A 15 6.43 -15.18 -14.88
N VAL A 16 5.38 -14.46 -14.49
CA VAL A 16 4.02 -14.66 -15.01
C VAL A 16 3.66 -13.71 -16.16
N THR A 17 4.37 -12.59 -16.29
CA THR A 17 4.19 -11.61 -17.37
C THR A 17 5.36 -10.62 -17.40
N THR A 18 5.37 -9.73 -18.39
CA THR A 18 6.28 -8.57 -18.46
C THR A 18 5.59 -7.33 -17.90
N THR A 19 6.36 -6.39 -17.34
CA THR A 19 5.86 -5.10 -16.87
C THR A 19 6.88 -4.01 -17.14
N GLU A 20 6.40 -2.80 -17.38
CA GLU A 20 7.22 -1.60 -17.53
C GLU A 20 7.12 -0.67 -16.30
N LEU A 21 6.33 -1.02 -15.28
CA LEU A 21 6.05 -0.16 -14.14
C LEU A 21 7.21 -0.04 -13.15
N GLY A 22 7.98 -1.10 -12.96
CA GLY A 22 9.08 -1.14 -12.02
C GLY A 22 9.49 -2.58 -11.67
N ASP A 23 10.59 -2.70 -10.93
CA ASP A 23 11.09 -3.99 -10.43
C ASP A 23 11.75 -3.82 -9.04
N VAL A 24 11.83 -4.94 -8.30
CA VAL A 24 12.43 -5.04 -6.97
C VAL A 24 13.62 -5.99 -7.00
N ARG A 25 14.83 -5.42 -7.01
CA ARG A 25 16.09 -6.16 -6.97
C ARG A 25 16.50 -6.40 -5.52
N GLY A 26 15.77 -7.30 -4.87
CA GLY A 26 15.90 -7.54 -3.42
C GLY A 26 17.29 -7.95 -2.92
N ARG A 27 18.09 -8.61 -3.77
CA ARG A 27 19.48 -8.98 -3.44
C ARG A 27 20.43 -7.78 -3.46
N GLU A 28 20.13 -6.78 -4.27
CA GLU A 28 20.91 -5.54 -4.41
C GLU A 28 20.46 -4.47 -3.39
N GLY A 29 19.33 -4.66 -2.71
CA GLY A 29 18.74 -3.61 -1.86
C GLY A 29 18.16 -2.45 -2.67
N PHE A 30 17.76 -2.72 -3.92
CA PHE A 30 17.33 -1.70 -4.86
C PHE A 30 15.93 -1.99 -5.39
N TYR A 31 15.18 -0.93 -5.69
CA TYR A 31 13.92 -1.02 -6.41
C TYR A 31 13.66 0.31 -7.11
N HIS A 32 12.89 0.25 -8.19
CA HIS A 32 12.72 1.40 -9.08
C HIS A 32 11.29 1.51 -9.61
N TYR A 33 10.90 2.73 -9.92
CA TYR A 33 9.66 3.04 -10.64
C TYR A 33 10.02 3.53 -12.04
N ARG A 34 9.53 2.82 -13.05
CA ARG A 34 10.00 2.96 -14.43
C ARG A 34 11.53 2.89 -14.45
N GLN A 35 12.22 3.89 -15.01
CA GLN A 35 13.67 3.98 -15.07
C GLN A 35 14.36 4.63 -13.84
N TYR A 36 13.61 5.04 -12.82
CA TYR A 36 14.13 5.87 -11.72
C TYR A 36 14.21 5.12 -10.40
N ASP A 37 15.29 5.34 -9.63
CA ASP A 37 15.38 4.88 -8.24
C ASP A 37 14.20 5.43 -7.44
N ALA A 38 13.46 4.54 -6.77
CA ALA A 38 12.27 4.91 -6.02
C ALA A 38 12.58 5.73 -4.76
N ILE A 39 13.75 5.56 -4.15
CA ILE A 39 14.24 6.39 -3.04
C ILE A 39 14.62 7.79 -3.54
N ASP A 40 15.27 7.92 -4.70
CA ASP A 40 15.58 9.23 -5.27
C ASP A 40 14.30 9.98 -5.65
N LEU A 41 13.31 9.29 -6.22
CA LEU A 41 11.97 9.85 -6.42
C LEU A 41 11.36 10.34 -5.11
N ALA A 42 11.40 9.52 -4.05
CA ALA A 42 10.90 9.92 -2.75
C ALA A 42 11.64 11.16 -2.22
N ARG A 43 12.97 11.27 -2.38
CA ARG A 43 13.76 12.41 -1.90
C ARG A 43 13.56 13.71 -2.67
N HIS A 44 13.23 13.64 -3.96
CA HIS A 44 13.33 14.80 -4.85
C HIS A 44 12.06 15.15 -5.62
N LYS A 45 11.02 14.30 -5.60
CA LYS A 45 9.78 14.51 -6.33
C LYS A 45 8.58 14.61 -5.39
N THR A 46 7.50 15.15 -5.93
CA THR A 46 6.18 15.18 -5.29
C THR A 46 5.43 13.89 -5.55
N PHE A 47 4.41 13.59 -4.75
CA PHE A 47 3.56 12.42 -4.99
C PHE A 47 2.85 12.51 -6.35
N GLU A 48 2.42 13.71 -6.75
CA GLU A 48 1.81 13.98 -8.04
C GLU A 48 2.77 13.72 -9.21
N ASP A 49 4.07 14.06 -9.09
CA ASP A 49 5.08 13.72 -10.11
C ASP A 49 5.18 12.20 -10.32
N VAL A 50 5.19 11.44 -9.21
CA VAL A 50 5.30 9.98 -9.26
C VAL A 50 4.01 9.35 -9.75
N TRP A 51 2.84 9.84 -9.35
CA TRP A 51 1.58 9.36 -9.90
C TRP A 51 1.51 9.61 -11.41
N PHE A 52 1.90 10.81 -11.88
CA PHE A 52 2.00 11.09 -13.31
C PHE A 52 2.97 10.12 -14.02
N LEU A 53 4.12 9.80 -13.41
CA LEU A 53 5.06 8.79 -13.93
C LEU A 53 4.42 7.41 -14.11
N PHE A 54 3.59 6.97 -13.17
CA PHE A 54 2.89 5.69 -13.28
C PHE A 54 1.85 5.70 -14.41
N LEU A 55 1.20 6.85 -14.63
CA LEU A 55 0.14 7.02 -15.62
C LEU A 55 0.67 7.21 -17.04
N GLU A 56 1.69 8.05 -17.22
CA GLU A 56 2.22 8.46 -18.53
C GLU A 56 3.55 7.78 -18.90
N GLY A 57 4.18 7.07 -17.97
CA GLY A 57 5.48 6.40 -18.20
C GLY A 57 6.70 7.33 -18.19
N ARG A 58 6.53 8.63 -17.93
CA ARG A 58 7.60 9.62 -17.78
C ARG A 58 7.27 10.63 -16.69
N LEU A 59 8.28 11.33 -16.17
CA LEU A 59 8.05 12.44 -15.25
C LEU A 59 7.36 13.62 -15.98
N PRO A 60 6.52 14.39 -15.28
CA PRO A 60 5.89 15.57 -15.86
C PRO A 60 6.87 16.74 -15.96
N GLU A 61 6.67 17.57 -16.98
CA GLU A 61 7.19 18.94 -16.96
C GLU A 61 6.46 19.79 -15.91
N PRO A 62 7.04 20.91 -15.43
CA PRO A 62 6.43 21.72 -14.37
C PRO A 62 4.99 22.16 -14.66
N GLU A 63 4.67 22.52 -15.90
CA GLU A 63 3.33 22.91 -16.33
C GLU A 63 2.34 21.73 -16.36
N GLU A 64 2.82 20.54 -16.72
CA GLU A 64 2.02 19.31 -16.74
C GLU A 64 1.66 18.90 -15.31
N ARG A 65 2.58 19.02 -14.35
CA ARG A 65 2.27 18.78 -12.94
C ARG A 65 1.14 19.70 -12.46
N VAL A 66 1.22 20.99 -12.77
CA VAL A 66 0.17 21.95 -12.37
C VAL A 66 -1.17 21.60 -13.00
N ARG A 67 -1.18 21.18 -14.27
CA ARG A 67 -2.39 20.73 -14.96
C ARG A 67 -2.96 19.46 -14.34
N PHE A 68 -2.10 18.48 -14.09
CA PHE A 68 -2.47 17.21 -13.48
C PHE A 68 -3.09 17.41 -12.09
N ALA A 69 -2.49 18.26 -11.25
CA ALA A 69 -3.07 18.60 -9.94
C ALA A 69 -4.48 19.22 -10.06
N LYS A 70 -4.71 20.09 -11.05
CA LYS A 70 -6.03 20.68 -11.32
C LYS A 70 -7.05 19.64 -11.82
N GLU A 71 -6.62 18.68 -12.63
CA GLU A 71 -7.47 17.57 -13.09
C GLU A 71 -7.86 16.63 -11.93
N LEU A 72 -6.95 16.41 -10.98
CA LEU A 72 -7.20 15.56 -9.81
C LEU A 72 -8.11 16.22 -8.77
N ALA A 73 -8.04 17.53 -8.60
CA ALA A 73 -8.79 18.25 -7.58
C ALA A 73 -10.30 17.93 -7.52
N PRO A 74 -11.08 18.00 -8.63
CA PRO A 74 -12.51 17.66 -8.60
C PRO A 74 -12.77 16.17 -8.34
N LEU A 75 -11.82 15.28 -8.67
CA LEU A 75 -11.94 13.84 -8.45
C LEU A 75 -11.79 13.43 -6.98
N ARG A 76 -11.26 14.32 -6.13
CA ARG A 76 -11.15 14.09 -4.68
C ARG A 76 -12.50 14.19 -3.96
N VAL A 77 -13.50 14.83 -4.57
CA VAL A 77 -14.79 15.15 -3.93
C VAL A 77 -15.69 13.93 -3.86
N LEU A 78 -16.30 13.70 -2.69
CA LEU A 78 -17.25 12.61 -2.50
C LEU A 78 -18.54 12.87 -3.30
N PRO A 79 -18.99 11.91 -4.15
CA PRO A 79 -20.33 11.94 -4.72
C PRO A 79 -21.42 11.95 -3.64
N GLY A 80 -22.61 12.47 -3.95
CA GLY A 80 -23.72 12.58 -3.00
C GLY A 80 -24.14 11.22 -2.44
N GLU A 81 -24.19 10.21 -3.31
CA GLU A 81 -24.51 8.82 -2.98
C GLU A 81 -23.52 8.24 -1.96
N LEU A 82 -22.23 8.60 -2.07
CA LEU A 82 -21.25 8.21 -1.06
C LEU A 82 -21.46 8.94 0.25
N ARG A 83 -21.72 10.26 0.23
CA ARG A 83 -21.98 11.02 1.46
C ARG A 83 -23.15 10.43 2.25
N GLU A 84 -24.18 9.92 1.57
CA GLU A 84 -25.33 9.27 2.20
C GLU A 84 -24.99 7.90 2.83
N ILE A 85 -24.18 7.07 2.16
CA ILE A 85 -23.89 5.71 2.62
C ILE A 85 -22.77 5.64 3.66
N LEU A 86 -21.80 6.57 3.63
CA LEU A 86 -20.61 6.53 4.48
C LEU A 86 -20.94 6.48 5.99
N PRO A 87 -21.94 7.21 6.51
CA PRO A 87 -22.35 7.07 7.92
C PRO A 87 -22.80 5.66 8.28
N LEU A 88 -23.49 4.95 7.38
CA LEU A 88 -23.90 3.57 7.60
C LEU A 88 -22.69 2.63 7.62
N VAL A 89 -21.77 2.79 6.67
CA VAL A 89 -20.52 2.02 6.59
C VAL A 89 -19.65 2.25 7.82
N ALA A 90 -19.55 3.49 8.30
CA ALA A 90 -18.81 3.84 9.51
C ALA A 90 -19.39 3.16 10.75
N ARG A 91 -20.72 3.19 10.92
CA ARG A 91 -21.43 2.54 12.04
C ARG A 91 -21.36 1.01 12.04
N ALA A 92 -21.33 0.39 10.86
CA ALA A 92 -21.16 -1.06 10.74
C ALA A 92 -19.83 -1.54 11.34
N GLY A 93 -18.86 -0.64 11.52
CA GLY A 93 -17.58 -0.91 12.16
C GLY A 93 -16.62 -1.71 11.28
N GLY A 94 -15.75 -2.49 11.92
CA GLY A 94 -14.75 -3.32 11.24
C GLY A 94 -13.50 -2.56 10.79
N HIS A 95 -12.61 -3.29 10.12
CA HIS A 95 -11.33 -2.76 9.67
C HIS A 95 -11.53 -1.64 8.62
N PRO A 96 -10.79 -0.52 8.67
CA PRO A 96 -10.98 0.61 7.74
C PRO A 96 -10.96 0.23 6.25
N ILE A 97 -10.11 -0.72 5.87
CA ILE A 97 -10.02 -1.25 4.49
C ILE A 97 -11.32 -1.92 4.03
N ALA A 98 -12.06 -2.58 4.93
CA ALA A 98 -13.36 -3.15 4.58
C ALA A 98 -14.38 -2.06 4.25
N GLY A 99 -14.38 -0.96 5.02
CA GLY A 99 -15.23 0.20 4.74
C GLY A 99 -14.87 0.87 3.41
N LEU A 100 -13.57 1.04 3.11
CA LEU A 100 -13.11 1.55 1.82
C LEU A 100 -13.60 0.67 0.66
N ARG A 101 -13.44 -0.65 0.77
CA ARG A 101 -13.90 -1.60 -0.25
C ARG A 101 -15.40 -1.43 -0.52
N THR A 102 -16.21 -1.37 0.53
CA THR A 102 -17.66 -1.17 0.40
C THR A 102 -18.01 0.17 -0.26
N ALA A 103 -17.36 1.26 0.17
CA ALA A 103 -17.59 2.58 -0.39
C ALA A 103 -17.18 2.66 -1.87
N LEU A 104 -16.05 2.06 -2.25
CA LEU A 104 -15.64 2.01 -3.66
C LEU A 104 -16.63 1.22 -4.51
N SER A 105 -17.19 0.10 -4.03
CA SER A 105 -18.24 -0.61 -4.77
C SER A 105 -19.48 0.27 -5.02
N VAL A 106 -19.87 1.12 -4.07
CA VAL A 106 -20.96 2.10 -4.29
C VAL A 106 -20.53 3.18 -5.29
N LEU A 107 -19.27 3.64 -5.24
CA LEU A 107 -18.73 4.61 -6.20
C LEU A 107 -18.86 4.09 -7.64
N ALA A 108 -18.52 2.82 -7.89
CA ALA A 108 -18.62 2.22 -9.22
C ALA A 108 -20.04 2.29 -9.77
N ALA A 109 -21.03 1.95 -8.93
CA ALA A 109 -22.44 2.03 -9.31
C ALA A 109 -22.91 3.49 -9.51
N ALA A 110 -22.53 4.40 -8.60
CA ALA A 110 -22.92 5.80 -8.67
C ALA A 110 -22.33 6.55 -9.88
N ARG A 111 -21.20 6.06 -10.41
CA ARG A 111 -20.50 6.68 -11.55
C ARG A 111 -20.59 5.86 -12.84
N ASP A 112 -21.36 4.78 -12.83
CA ASP A 112 -21.55 3.86 -13.96
C ASP A 112 -20.20 3.48 -14.59
N LEU A 113 -19.28 2.96 -13.77
CA LEU A 113 -17.96 2.53 -14.23
C LEU A 113 -18.11 1.28 -15.11
N PRO A 114 -17.79 1.35 -16.41
CA PRO A 114 -17.91 0.20 -17.29
C PRO A 114 -16.83 -0.85 -17.01
N PRO A 115 -17.06 -2.11 -17.41
CA PRO A 115 -16.00 -3.10 -17.48
C PRO A 115 -14.79 -2.57 -18.28
N LEU A 116 -13.57 -2.90 -17.85
CA LEU A 116 -12.35 -2.54 -18.59
C LEU A 116 -12.41 -3.04 -20.04
N TRP A 117 -13.01 -4.20 -20.27
CA TRP A 117 -13.19 -4.78 -21.60
C TRP A 117 -13.94 -3.86 -22.57
N ASP A 118 -14.98 -3.17 -22.07
CA ASP A 118 -15.86 -2.32 -22.86
C ASP A 118 -15.39 -0.85 -22.95
N ALA A 119 -14.43 -0.46 -22.11
CA ALA A 119 -13.90 0.90 -22.04
C ALA A 119 -12.67 1.09 -22.94
N GLY A 120 -12.55 2.24 -23.61
CA GLY A 120 -11.33 2.66 -24.30
C GLY A 120 -10.23 3.14 -23.34
N PRO A 121 -8.96 3.28 -23.80
CA PRO A 121 -7.83 3.67 -22.94
C PRO A 121 -8.06 4.93 -22.11
N ASP A 122 -8.63 5.98 -22.71
CA ASP A 122 -8.90 7.25 -22.01
C ASP A 122 -9.94 7.09 -20.91
N ARG A 123 -10.98 6.27 -21.12
CA ARG A 123 -11.99 6.02 -20.09
C ARG A 123 -11.42 5.20 -18.94
N ARG A 124 -10.66 4.14 -19.24
CA ARG A 124 -9.97 3.33 -18.22
C ARG A 124 -9.05 4.20 -17.37
N LYS A 125 -8.29 5.10 -18.01
CA LYS A 125 -7.40 6.07 -17.37
C LYS A 125 -8.18 7.02 -16.45
N ALA A 126 -9.28 7.59 -16.92
CA ALA A 126 -10.14 8.47 -16.12
C ALA A 126 -10.73 7.75 -14.90
N ASP A 127 -11.21 6.52 -15.06
CA ASP A 127 -11.77 5.70 -13.96
C ASP A 127 -10.68 5.36 -12.92
N ALA A 128 -9.46 5.03 -13.37
CA ALA A 128 -8.29 4.85 -12.51
C ALA A 128 -7.92 6.12 -11.74
N MET A 129 -7.92 7.27 -12.40
CA MET A 129 -7.65 8.56 -11.74
C MET A 129 -8.70 8.88 -10.68
N LEU A 130 -9.98 8.64 -10.97
CA LEU A 130 -11.08 8.83 -10.02
C LEU A 130 -10.88 7.97 -8.76
N VAL A 131 -10.64 6.66 -8.93
CA VAL A 131 -10.47 5.73 -7.81
C VAL A 131 -9.29 6.13 -6.93
N CYS A 132 -8.15 6.49 -7.53
CA CYS A 132 -6.99 6.97 -6.79
C CYS A 132 -7.28 8.27 -6.03
N ALA A 133 -7.90 9.26 -6.69
CA ALA A 133 -8.12 10.59 -6.12
C ALA A 133 -9.11 10.61 -4.96
N VAL A 134 -10.17 9.79 -5.02
CA VAL A 134 -11.25 9.79 -4.02
C VAL A 134 -10.93 8.89 -2.82
N THR A 135 -10.02 7.92 -2.96
CA THR A 135 -9.66 6.95 -1.91
C THR A 135 -9.24 7.62 -0.59
N PRO A 136 -8.36 8.65 -0.56
CA PRO A 136 -8.00 9.36 0.67
C PRO A 136 -9.21 10.01 1.33
N THR A 137 -10.09 10.63 0.54
CA THR A 137 -11.29 11.31 1.06
C THR A 137 -12.26 10.31 1.69
N ILE A 138 -12.46 9.14 1.07
CA ILE A 138 -13.31 8.06 1.64
C ILE A 138 -12.73 7.58 2.97
N LEU A 139 -11.44 7.27 3.02
CA LEU A 139 -10.79 6.75 4.23
C LEU A 139 -10.85 7.76 5.38
N ALA A 140 -10.55 9.02 5.11
CA ALA A 140 -10.62 10.09 6.10
C ALA A 140 -12.06 10.33 6.58
N ALA A 141 -13.04 10.35 5.67
CA ALA A 141 -14.46 10.48 6.02
C ALA A 141 -14.91 9.34 6.94
N LEU A 142 -14.58 8.08 6.60
CA LEU A 142 -14.90 6.92 7.43
C LEU A 142 -14.25 6.99 8.82
N HIS A 143 -13.02 7.47 8.90
CA HIS A 143 -12.33 7.67 10.18
C HIS A 143 -13.03 8.72 11.04
N ARG A 144 -13.32 9.88 10.45
CA ARG A 144 -13.97 11.01 11.14
C ARG A 144 -15.36 10.64 11.61
N LEU A 145 -16.17 10.01 10.77
CA LEU A 145 -17.51 9.53 11.13
C LEU A 145 -17.47 8.54 12.30
N ARG A 146 -16.47 7.64 12.34
CA ARG A 146 -16.27 6.74 13.48
C ARG A 146 -15.84 7.46 14.76
N ALA A 147 -15.16 8.59 14.64
CA ALA A 147 -14.81 9.47 15.75
C ALA A 147 -15.94 10.44 16.14
N GLY A 148 -17.12 10.35 15.51
CA GLY A 148 -18.24 11.28 15.76
C GLY A 148 -18.01 12.68 15.18
N LEU A 149 -17.10 12.81 14.20
CA LEU A 149 -16.76 14.05 13.51
C LEU A 149 -17.35 14.06 12.10
N GLU A 150 -17.71 15.25 11.63
CA GLU A 150 -18.15 15.45 10.25
C GLU A 150 -16.99 15.26 9.27
N PRO A 151 -17.19 14.59 8.11
CA PRO A 151 -16.24 14.56 7.01
C PRO A 151 -15.82 15.97 6.57
N LEU A 152 -14.57 16.10 6.11
CA LEU A 152 -14.06 17.35 5.57
C LEU A 152 -14.04 17.31 4.05
N GLU A 153 -14.25 18.46 3.43
CA GLU A 153 -14.06 18.62 1.99
C GLU A 153 -12.56 18.68 1.66
N PRO A 154 -12.11 18.02 0.58
CA PRO A 154 -10.71 18.06 0.17
C PRO A 154 -10.30 19.48 -0.26
N ARG A 155 -9.06 19.84 0.03
CA ARG A 155 -8.46 21.12 -0.33
C ARG A 155 -7.67 21.00 -1.64
N ALA A 156 -8.00 21.85 -2.61
CA ALA A 156 -7.36 21.87 -3.93
C ALA A 156 -6.00 22.59 -3.92
N ASP A 157 -5.75 23.41 -2.92
CA ASP A 157 -4.49 24.14 -2.71
C ASP A 157 -3.41 23.28 -2.02
N LEU A 158 -3.78 22.11 -1.48
CA LEU A 158 -2.87 21.17 -0.85
C LEU A 158 -2.49 20.02 -1.79
N GLY A 159 -1.21 19.64 -1.78
CA GLY A 159 -0.72 18.39 -2.37
C GLY A 159 -1.29 17.17 -1.66
N ALA A 160 -1.18 15.98 -2.28
CA ALA A 160 -1.85 14.77 -1.81
C ALA A 160 -1.57 14.41 -0.33
N ALA A 161 -0.31 14.48 0.10
CA ALA A 161 0.09 14.16 1.48
C ALA A 161 -0.44 15.18 2.51
N ALA A 162 -0.32 16.47 2.19
CA ALA A 162 -0.82 17.54 3.05
C ALA A 162 -2.36 17.49 3.16
N ASN A 163 -3.04 17.25 2.03
CA ASN A 163 -4.50 17.09 2.00
C ASN A 163 -4.93 15.84 2.79
N TRP A 164 -4.19 14.73 2.74
CA TRP A 164 -4.47 13.54 3.56
C TRP A 164 -4.42 13.84 5.06
N LEU A 165 -3.33 14.48 5.53
CA LEU A 165 -3.20 14.87 6.94
C LEU A 165 -4.30 15.85 7.37
N TYR A 166 -4.62 16.84 6.52
CA TYR A 166 -5.72 17.77 6.75
C TYR A 166 -7.08 17.07 6.83
N LEU A 167 -7.38 16.17 5.88
CA LEU A 167 -8.64 15.43 5.87
C LEU A 167 -8.82 14.55 7.10
N VAL A 168 -7.73 14.03 7.68
CA VAL A 168 -7.78 13.24 8.92
C VAL A 168 -7.96 14.15 10.13
N SER A 169 -7.07 15.12 10.31
CA SER A 169 -6.95 15.91 11.54
C SER A 169 -7.90 17.11 11.61
N GLY A 170 -8.24 17.71 10.47
CA GLY A 170 -8.89 19.01 10.37
C GLY A 170 -7.97 20.23 10.53
N ALA A 171 -6.67 20.02 10.69
CA ALA A 171 -5.68 21.10 10.76
C ALA A 171 -4.74 21.04 9.54
N GLU A 172 -4.24 22.20 9.12
CA GLU A 172 -3.19 22.24 8.11
C GLU A 172 -1.89 21.68 8.73
N PRO A 173 -1.27 20.66 8.11
CA PRO A 173 -0.09 20.02 8.69
C PRO A 173 1.14 20.93 8.59
N ALA A 174 2.09 20.74 9.51
CA ALA A 174 3.43 21.29 9.37
C ALA A 174 4.07 20.79 8.06
N ALA A 175 4.84 21.65 7.39
CA ALA A 175 5.43 21.34 6.08
C ALA A 175 6.34 20.10 6.15
N GLU A 176 7.08 19.92 7.24
CA GLU A 176 7.94 18.76 7.47
C GLU A 176 7.15 17.45 7.64
N HIS A 177 5.98 17.49 8.29
CA HIS A 177 5.09 16.32 8.42
C HIS A 177 4.46 15.96 7.08
N ALA A 178 3.98 16.97 6.33
CA ALA A 178 3.46 16.76 4.98
C ALA A 178 4.53 16.13 4.08
N ARG A 179 5.78 16.59 4.17
CA ARG A 179 6.90 16.04 3.42
C ARG A 179 7.23 14.62 3.84
N ALA A 180 7.32 14.34 5.14
CA ALA A 180 7.59 12.99 5.65
C ALA A 180 6.56 11.96 5.16
N ILE A 181 5.26 12.31 5.21
CA ILE A 181 4.19 11.48 4.69
C ILE A 181 4.27 11.36 3.16
N GLU A 182 4.58 12.43 2.43
CA GLU A 182 4.75 12.36 0.97
C GLU A 182 5.84 11.36 0.56
N GLN A 183 6.99 11.40 1.25
CA GLN A 183 8.09 10.48 0.99
C GLN A 183 7.69 9.03 1.29
N TYR A 184 6.96 8.80 2.38
CA TYR A 184 6.37 7.50 2.69
C TYR A 184 5.41 7.03 1.58
N LEU A 185 4.50 7.89 1.15
CA LEU A 185 3.53 7.57 0.11
C LEU A 185 4.26 7.20 -1.19
N ILE A 186 5.25 7.98 -1.61
CA ILE A 186 6.07 7.68 -2.80
C ILE A 186 6.75 6.31 -2.64
N ALA A 187 7.45 6.07 -1.52
CA ALA A 187 8.20 4.82 -1.28
C ALA A 187 7.32 3.55 -1.24
N THR A 188 5.99 3.72 -1.18
CA THR A 188 5.02 2.63 -1.05
C THR A 188 4.05 2.51 -2.22
N VAL A 189 4.14 3.37 -3.25
CA VAL A 189 3.26 3.36 -4.44
C VAL A 189 3.17 1.98 -5.07
N ASP A 190 4.31 1.35 -5.37
CA ASP A 190 4.36 0.02 -5.96
C ASP A 190 5.49 -0.82 -5.36
N HIS A 191 5.35 -2.14 -5.46
CA HIS A 191 6.36 -3.11 -5.05
C HIS A 191 6.24 -4.41 -5.86
N GLY A 192 6.12 -4.28 -7.18
CA GLY A 192 6.02 -5.40 -8.12
C GLY A 192 4.79 -6.29 -7.88
N PHE A 193 4.92 -7.58 -8.23
CA PHE A 193 3.83 -8.57 -8.19
C PHE A 193 3.59 -9.15 -6.78
N ASN A 194 3.50 -8.26 -5.79
CA ASN A 194 2.97 -8.62 -4.48
C ASN A 194 1.51 -9.13 -4.60
N ALA A 195 1.02 -9.84 -3.57
CA ALA A 195 -0.26 -10.52 -3.61
C ALA A 195 -1.42 -9.62 -4.06
N SER A 196 -1.57 -8.41 -3.49
CA SER A 196 -2.64 -7.48 -3.87
C SER A 196 -2.54 -6.98 -5.30
N THR A 197 -1.34 -6.66 -5.78
CA THR A 197 -1.12 -6.23 -7.17
C THR A 197 -1.46 -7.37 -8.13
N PHE A 198 -1.00 -8.59 -7.85
CA PHE A 198 -1.31 -9.75 -8.69
C PHE A 198 -2.81 -10.05 -8.70
N THR A 199 -3.51 -9.93 -7.56
CA THR A 199 -4.97 -10.04 -7.49
C THR A 199 -5.67 -9.00 -8.35
N ALA A 200 -5.24 -7.73 -8.31
CA ALA A 200 -5.81 -6.68 -9.16
C ALA A 200 -5.69 -7.05 -10.65
N ARG A 201 -4.53 -7.57 -11.05
CA ARG A 201 -4.28 -8.02 -12.44
C ARG A 201 -5.10 -9.24 -12.82
N VAL A 202 -5.31 -10.20 -11.91
CA VAL A 202 -6.20 -11.35 -12.18
C VAL A 202 -7.61 -10.85 -12.50
N VAL A 203 -8.16 -9.94 -11.71
CA VAL A 203 -9.49 -9.37 -11.95
C VAL A 203 -9.53 -8.55 -13.23
N ALA A 204 -8.53 -7.71 -13.48
CA ALA A 204 -8.43 -6.93 -14.71
C ALA A 204 -8.32 -7.83 -15.97
N SER A 205 -7.66 -8.99 -15.86
CA SER A 205 -7.55 -9.95 -16.96
C SER A 205 -8.88 -10.61 -17.33
N CYS A 206 -9.87 -10.56 -16.43
CA CYS A 206 -11.24 -10.98 -16.70
C CYS A 206 -12.08 -9.87 -17.36
N GLY A 207 -11.54 -8.67 -17.54
CA GLY A 207 -12.23 -7.54 -18.14
C GLY A 207 -13.15 -6.75 -17.20
N ALA A 208 -13.17 -7.05 -15.90
CA ALA A 208 -13.98 -6.34 -14.90
C ALA A 208 -13.55 -4.86 -14.78
N ASP A 209 -14.39 -4.03 -14.17
CA ASP A 209 -14.11 -2.60 -13.99
C ASP A 209 -12.94 -2.31 -13.02
N VAL A 210 -12.43 -1.07 -13.04
CA VAL A 210 -11.28 -0.64 -12.21
C VAL A 210 -11.57 -0.82 -10.72
N VAL A 211 -12.77 -0.47 -10.26
CA VAL A 211 -13.14 -0.60 -8.84
C VAL A 211 -13.16 -2.06 -8.44
N SER A 212 -13.72 -2.97 -9.25
CA SER A 212 -13.71 -4.41 -8.97
C SER A 212 -12.28 -4.94 -8.77
N ALA A 213 -11.34 -4.52 -9.62
CA ALA A 213 -9.95 -4.90 -9.49
C ALA A 213 -9.30 -4.34 -8.21
N VAL A 214 -9.53 -3.06 -7.88
CA VAL A 214 -9.02 -2.42 -6.67
C VAL A 214 -9.67 -2.99 -5.40
N ALA A 215 -10.96 -3.29 -5.43
CA ALA A 215 -11.70 -3.90 -4.32
C ALA A 215 -11.17 -5.30 -3.99
N ALA A 216 -10.83 -6.10 -5.01
CA ALA A 216 -10.19 -7.39 -4.84
C ALA A 216 -8.76 -7.25 -4.29
N ALA A 217 -8.00 -6.27 -4.79
CA ALA A 217 -6.67 -5.94 -4.28
C ALA A 217 -6.70 -5.55 -2.80
N LEU A 218 -7.66 -4.71 -2.40
CA LEU A 218 -7.92 -4.34 -0.99
C LEU A 218 -8.28 -5.56 -0.13
N GLY A 219 -9.04 -6.50 -0.68
CA GLY A 219 -9.33 -7.79 -0.03
C GLY A 219 -8.06 -8.57 0.28
N ALA A 220 -7.20 -8.78 -0.72
CA ALA A 220 -5.90 -9.44 -0.53
C ALA A 220 -4.97 -8.66 0.41
N PHE A 221 -4.97 -7.33 0.29
CA PHE A 221 -4.17 -6.42 1.12
C PHE A 221 -4.57 -6.47 2.59
N SER A 222 -5.87 -6.60 2.90
CA SER A 222 -6.36 -6.67 4.28
C SER A 222 -5.96 -7.96 5.04
N GLY A 223 -5.41 -8.96 4.34
CA GLY A 223 -4.96 -10.20 4.97
C GLY A 223 -3.75 -10.00 5.88
N PRO A 224 -3.66 -10.73 7.02
CA PRO A 224 -2.58 -10.57 8.00
C PRO A 224 -1.19 -11.01 7.50
N LEU A 225 -1.14 -11.74 6.38
CA LEU A 225 0.11 -12.11 5.70
C LEU A 225 0.56 -11.08 4.66
N HIS A 226 -0.18 -9.97 4.52
CA HIS A 226 0.13 -8.87 3.62
C HIS A 226 0.03 -7.54 4.37
N GLY A 227 -0.87 -6.62 4.00
CA GLY A 227 -1.03 -5.31 4.62
C GLY A 227 -1.88 -5.29 5.90
N GLY A 228 -2.50 -6.40 6.32
CA GLY A 228 -3.43 -6.46 7.45
C GLY A 228 -2.80 -6.57 8.84
N ALA A 229 -1.51 -6.29 9.01
CA ALA A 229 -0.82 -6.37 10.31
C ALA A 229 0.19 -5.23 10.63
N PRO A 230 -0.01 -3.95 10.22
CA PRO A 230 1.04 -2.94 10.35
C PRO A 230 1.11 -2.31 11.75
N ASP A 231 0.06 -2.40 12.57
CA ASP A 231 0.02 -1.84 13.94
C ASP A 231 1.01 -2.53 14.90
N ARG A 232 1.65 -3.64 14.47
CA ARG A 232 2.47 -4.48 15.34
C ARG A 232 3.88 -3.93 15.56
N ALA A 233 4.39 -3.07 14.68
CA ALA A 233 5.70 -2.46 14.87
C ALA A 233 5.71 -1.50 16.08
N LEU A 234 4.80 -0.52 16.12
CA LEU A 234 4.67 0.35 17.28
C LEU A 234 4.22 -0.40 18.53
N ALA A 235 3.31 -1.38 18.40
CA ALA A 235 2.95 -2.21 19.56
C ALA A 235 4.16 -2.97 20.13
N SER A 236 5.16 -3.30 19.30
CA SER A 236 6.42 -3.88 19.79
C SER A 236 7.24 -2.86 20.55
N LEU A 237 7.32 -1.60 20.09
CA LEU A 237 7.95 -0.51 20.83
C LEU A 237 7.26 -0.29 22.19
N ASP A 238 5.93 -0.20 22.22
CA ASP A 238 5.18 -0.03 23.48
C ASP A 238 5.41 -1.21 24.44
N ALA A 239 5.40 -2.44 23.92
CA ALA A 239 5.59 -3.64 24.74
C ALA A 239 6.99 -3.74 25.33
N ILE A 240 8.01 -3.27 24.60
CA ILE A 240 9.38 -3.12 25.10
C ILE A 240 9.41 -2.02 26.16
N GLY A 241 8.86 -0.84 25.86
CA GLY A 241 8.73 0.30 26.76
C GLY A 241 10.02 1.06 27.03
N THR A 242 11.11 0.38 27.44
CA THR A 242 12.39 1.01 27.79
C THR A 242 13.60 0.26 27.21
N PRO A 243 14.74 0.94 26.97
CA PRO A 243 15.92 0.31 26.34
C PRO A 243 16.45 -0.93 27.05
N ASP A 244 16.40 -0.97 28.39
CA ASP A 244 16.87 -2.10 29.20
C ASP A 244 16.01 -3.37 29.05
N ARG A 245 14.78 -3.24 28.53
CA ARG A 245 13.85 -4.36 28.33
C ARG A 245 13.95 -5.01 26.95
N ILE A 246 14.70 -4.41 26.01
CA ILE A 246 14.78 -4.87 24.62
C ILE A 246 15.26 -6.33 24.56
N ASP A 247 16.40 -6.61 25.18
CA ASP A 247 17.05 -7.91 25.13
C ASP A 247 16.15 -9.06 25.61
N ALA A 248 15.55 -8.88 26.80
CA ALA A 248 14.67 -9.87 27.41
C ALA A 248 13.42 -10.11 26.55
N TRP A 249 12.83 -9.03 26.03
CA TRP A 249 11.63 -9.12 25.19
C TRP A 249 11.89 -9.86 23.87
N VAL A 250 12.98 -9.53 23.16
CA VAL A 250 13.33 -10.17 21.89
C VAL A 250 13.64 -11.65 22.08
N ARG A 251 14.46 -11.99 23.08
CA ARG A 251 14.82 -13.39 23.37
C ARG A 251 13.59 -14.23 23.71
N ALA A 252 12.68 -13.71 24.54
CA ALA A 252 11.45 -14.40 24.92
C ALA A 252 10.57 -14.73 23.70
N ARG A 253 10.37 -13.77 22.78
CA ARG A 253 9.61 -13.96 21.55
C ARG A 253 10.23 -15.03 20.65
N ILE A 254 11.53 -14.96 20.41
CA ILE A 254 12.21 -15.93 19.57
C ILE A 254 12.19 -17.34 20.18
N SER A 255 12.36 -17.46 21.51
CA SER A 255 12.26 -18.74 22.23
C SER A 255 10.85 -19.34 22.18
N ALA A 256 9.81 -18.51 22.11
CA ALA A 256 8.43 -18.95 21.93
C ALA A 256 8.09 -19.35 20.47
N GLY A 257 9.02 -19.17 19.53
CA GLY A 257 8.78 -19.41 18.09
C GLY A 257 8.08 -18.25 17.37
N ASP A 258 7.87 -17.12 18.05
CA ASP A 258 7.30 -15.91 17.45
C ASP A 258 8.27 -15.24 16.47
N ARG A 259 7.72 -14.40 15.59
CA ARG A 259 8.50 -13.49 14.74
C ARG A 259 8.52 -12.11 15.38
N ILE A 260 9.63 -11.38 15.20
CA ILE A 260 9.69 -9.96 15.55
C ILE A 260 9.09 -9.16 14.40
N MET A 261 7.90 -8.59 14.62
CA MET A 261 7.21 -7.80 13.60
C MET A 261 8.03 -6.55 13.26
N GLY A 262 8.08 -6.20 11.97
CA GLY A 262 8.95 -5.12 11.48
C GLY A 262 10.38 -5.57 11.13
N PHE A 263 10.75 -6.84 11.34
CA PHE A 263 12.09 -7.36 11.02
C PHE A 263 12.03 -8.56 10.07
N GLY A 264 12.93 -8.54 9.08
CA GLY A 264 13.01 -9.51 7.98
C GLY A 264 12.08 -9.15 6.81
N HIS A 265 12.44 -9.64 5.63
CA HIS A 265 11.72 -9.35 4.39
C HIS A 265 11.67 -10.57 3.45
N ALA A 266 10.56 -10.74 2.72
CA ALA A 266 10.41 -11.86 1.77
C ALA A 266 11.37 -11.73 0.58
N VAL A 267 11.47 -10.52 0.04
CA VAL A 267 12.30 -10.13 -1.13
C VAL A 267 13.73 -9.68 -0.76
N TYR A 268 13.88 -8.65 0.08
CA TYR A 268 15.21 -8.15 0.46
C TYR A 268 16.03 -9.16 1.26
N ARG A 269 17.33 -9.21 0.92
CA ARG A 269 18.37 -9.92 1.68
C ARG A 269 19.35 -8.92 2.32
N THR A 270 19.42 -7.72 1.77
CA THR A 270 20.07 -6.56 2.39
C THR A 270 19.07 -5.76 3.24
N GLN A 271 19.49 -4.60 3.76
CA GLN A 271 18.57 -3.65 4.39
C GLN A 271 17.49 -3.20 3.39
N ASP A 272 16.25 -3.06 3.85
CA ASP A 272 15.17 -2.51 3.03
C ASP A 272 15.45 -1.01 2.79
N PRO A 273 15.66 -0.56 1.54
CA PRO A 273 16.01 0.84 1.25
C PRO A 273 14.92 1.82 1.73
N ARG A 274 13.67 1.38 1.80
CA ARG A 274 12.55 2.19 2.33
C ARG A 274 12.65 2.35 3.83
N SER A 275 13.04 1.30 4.54
CA SER A 275 13.26 1.35 5.99
C SER A 275 14.40 2.32 6.33
N VAL A 276 15.47 2.33 5.52
CA VAL A 276 16.58 3.28 5.68
C VAL A 276 16.12 4.72 5.48
N LEU A 277 15.38 5.00 4.40
CA LEU A 277 14.80 6.33 4.15
C LEU A 277 13.90 6.78 5.31
N LEU A 278 13.01 5.91 5.78
CA LEU A 278 12.06 6.25 6.85
C LEU A 278 12.75 6.42 8.21
N ARG A 279 13.85 5.70 8.47
CA ARG A 279 14.70 5.96 9.63
C ARG A 279 15.28 7.36 9.58
N GLU A 280 15.86 7.76 8.46
CA GLU A 280 16.43 9.11 8.29
C GLU A 280 15.38 10.19 8.52
N ILE A 281 14.17 10.01 7.97
CA ILE A 281 13.03 10.90 8.19
C ILE A 281 12.66 10.97 9.67
N ALA A 282 12.49 9.83 10.34
CA ALA A 282 12.16 9.77 11.76
C ALA A 282 13.22 10.46 12.62
N THR A 283 14.51 10.22 12.36
CA THR A 283 15.61 10.89 13.07
C THR A 283 15.69 12.38 12.78
N GLY A 284 15.30 12.81 11.56
CA GLY A 284 15.26 14.22 11.18
C GLY A 284 14.12 14.99 11.85
N LEU A 285 12.97 14.35 12.05
CA LEU A 285 11.87 14.87 12.88
C LEU A 285 12.23 14.88 14.38
N GLY A 286 13.04 13.90 14.81
CA GLY A 286 13.58 13.81 16.16
C GLY A 286 12.56 13.36 17.21
N GLY A 287 12.95 13.50 18.48
CA GLY A 287 12.13 13.17 19.65
C GLY A 287 12.34 11.75 20.18
N ASP A 288 11.88 11.53 21.42
CA ASP A 288 12.14 10.31 22.20
C ASP A 288 11.73 9.02 21.48
N LEU A 289 10.63 9.06 20.71
CA LEU A 289 10.17 7.91 19.95
C LEU A 289 11.16 7.50 18.85
N ALA A 290 11.75 8.47 18.14
CA ALA A 290 12.73 8.19 17.08
C ALA A 290 14.03 7.63 17.66
N ASP A 291 14.52 8.20 18.77
CA ASP A 291 15.72 7.73 19.48
C ASP A 291 15.52 6.32 20.04
N PHE A 292 14.34 6.07 20.61
CA PHE A 292 13.98 4.77 21.13
C PHE A 292 13.86 3.73 20.01
N ALA A 293 13.17 4.04 18.91
CA ALA A 293 13.05 3.15 17.76
C ALA A 293 14.42 2.79 17.14
N THR A 294 15.33 3.76 17.05
CA THR A 294 16.70 3.54 16.55
C THR A 294 17.49 2.61 17.47
N THR A 295 17.33 2.79 18.79
CA THR A 295 17.95 1.91 19.80
C THR A 295 17.39 0.48 19.73
N VAL A 296 16.07 0.36 19.57
CA VAL A 296 15.39 -0.93 19.38
C VAL A 296 15.87 -1.62 18.11
N GLU A 297 15.92 -0.92 16.96
CA GLU A 297 16.41 -1.50 15.71
C GLU A 297 17.81 -2.10 15.89
N ARG A 298 18.75 -1.30 16.41
CA ARG A 298 20.14 -1.74 16.60
C ARG A 298 20.22 -3.01 17.45
N ARG A 299 19.60 -2.99 18.63
CA ARG A 299 19.64 -4.12 19.58
C ARG A 299 18.92 -5.36 19.03
N VAL A 300 17.76 -5.19 18.38
CA VAL A 300 17.03 -6.31 17.77
C VAL A 300 17.87 -6.98 16.69
N VAL A 301 18.52 -6.22 15.80
CA VAL A 301 19.39 -6.77 14.75
C VAL A 301 20.56 -7.56 15.33
N GLU A 302 21.23 -7.02 16.36
CA GLU A 302 22.32 -7.70 17.07
C GLU A 302 21.86 -9.04 17.67
N ILE A 303 20.74 -9.05 18.41
CA ILE A 303 20.20 -10.27 19.03
C ILE A 303 19.73 -11.29 17.99
N LEU A 304 19.11 -10.84 16.89
CA LEU A 304 18.68 -11.73 15.82
C LEU A 304 19.88 -12.38 15.12
N ALA A 305 20.98 -11.65 14.93
CA ALA A 305 22.20 -12.20 14.38
C ALA A 305 22.81 -13.29 15.30
N GLU A 306 22.77 -13.08 16.62
CA GLU A 306 23.18 -14.09 17.61
C GLU A 306 22.27 -15.33 17.61
N LEU A 307 20.95 -15.15 17.64
CA LEU A 307 19.98 -16.23 17.80
C LEU A 307 19.68 -16.98 16.50
N LYS A 308 19.90 -16.36 15.35
CA LYS A 308 19.61 -16.88 14.01
C LYS A 308 20.79 -16.63 13.07
N PRO A 309 21.98 -17.19 13.35
CA PRO A 309 23.18 -16.95 12.55
C PRO A 309 22.96 -17.34 11.08
N GLY A 310 23.49 -16.51 10.17
CA GLY A 310 23.32 -16.68 8.72
C GLY A 310 21.98 -16.21 8.16
N ARG A 311 21.08 -15.64 8.99
CA ARG A 311 19.86 -14.98 8.53
C ARG A 311 20.01 -13.46 8.59
N GLU A 312 19.91 -12.83 7.43
CA GLU A 312 19.91 -11.36 7.29
C GLU A 312 18.51 -10.81 7.66
N LEU A 313 18.34 -10.44 8.93
CA LEU A 313 17.07 -9.96 9.48
C LEU A 313 17.17 -8.49 9.90
N TYR A 314 16.97 -7.61 8.94
CA TYR A 314 16.96 -6.16 9.14
C TYR A 314 15.54 -5.61 9.32
N ALA A 315 15.42 -4.38 9.81
CA ALA A 315 14.15 -3.68 9.81
C ALA A 315 13.60 -3.58 8.37
N ASN A 316 12.30 -3.77 8.23
CA ASN A 316 11.57 -3.55 7.00
C ASN A 316 10.76 -2.25 7.07
N VAL A 317 10.21 -1.85 5.92
CA VAL A 317 9.43 -0.60 5.79
C VAL A 317 8.39 -0.37 6.90
N GLU A 318 7.73 -1.43 7.39
CA GLU A 318 6.67 -1.32 8.39
C GLU A 318 7.16 -0.78 9.74
N PHE A 319 8.42 -1.05 10.10
CA PHE A 319 8.96 -0.64 11.40
C PHE A 319 9.01 0.88 11.53
N TYR A 320 9.70 1.56 10.60
CA TYR A 320 9.80 3.01 10.62
C TYR A 320 8.57 3.71 10.01
N ALA A 321 7.74 3.03 9.21
CA ALA A 321 6.47 3.60 8.76
C ALA A 321 5.59 4.00 9.96
N GLY A 322 5.44 3.09 10.94
CA GLY A 322 4.66 3.40 12.14
C GLY A 322 5.26 4.56 12.94
N VAL A 323 6.58 4.61 13.08
CA VAL A 323 7.28 5.71 13.79
C VAL A 323 7.05 7.06 13.10
N VAL A 324 7.26 7.14 11.79
CA VAL A 324 7.05 8.37 11.02
C VAL A 324 5.59 8.83 11.09
N MET A 325 4.63 7.91 10.96
CA MET A 325 3.21 8.26 11.03
C MET A 325 2.79 8.77 12.41
N GLU A 326 3.27 8.15 13.50
CA GLU A 326 2.99 8.63 14.86
C GLU A 326 3.57 10.03 15.08
N LEU A 327 4.83 10.27 14.66
CA LEU A 327 5.46 11.58 14.75
C LEU A 327 4.70 12.65 13.95
N CYS A 328 4.12 12.29 12.81
CA CYS A 328 3.29 13.18 11.99
C CYS A 328 1.85 13.36 12.52
N GLY A 329 1.49 12.73 13.65
CA GLY A 329 0.17 12.85 14.27
C GLY A 329 -0.93 12.04 13.59
N LEU A 330 -0.60 11.03 12.78
CA LEU A 330 -1.60 10.10 12.24
C LEU A 330 -2.03 9.11 13.33
N PRO A 331 -3.34 8.94 13.57
CA PRO A 331 -3.84 7.88 14.43
C PRO A 331 -3.39 6.50 13.95
N ARG A 332 -2.97 5.62 14.85
CA ARG A 332 -2.47 4.26 14.52
C ARG A 332 -3.43 3.44 13.66
N ALA A 333 -4.74 3.57 13.90
CA ALA A 333 -5.78 2.94 13.08
C ALA A 333 -5.76 3.36 11.59
N LEU A 334 -5.00 4.40 11.23
CA LEU A 334 -4.81 4.89 9.87
C LEU A 334 -3.47 4.51 9.25
N PHE A 335 -2.66 3.65 9.88
CA PHE A 335 -1.41 3.21 9.27
C PHE A 335 -1.62 2.34 8.03
N THR A 336 -2.39 1.25 8.13
CA THR A 336 -2.79 0.46 6.95
C THR A 336 -3.54 1.30 5.90
N PRO A 337 -4.52 2.14 6.30
CA PRO A 337 -5.17 3.07 5.37
C PRO A 337 -4.21 3.99 4.61
N THR A 338 -3.20 4.55 5.27
CA THR A 338 -2.22 5.44 4.64
C THR A 338 -1.39 4.69 3.60
N PHE A 339 -1.06 3.42 3.85
CA PHE A 339 -0.46 2.55 2.85
C PHE A 339 -1.42 2.37 1.65
N ALA A 340 -2.70 2.10 1.89
CA ALA A 340 -3.67 1.96 0.80
C ALA A 340 -3.81 3.23 -0.06
N VAL A 341 -3.65 4.42 0.55
CA VAL A 341 -3.65 5.72 -0.16
C VAL A 341 -2.55 5.81 -1.21
N SER A 342 -1.34 5.29 -0.94
CA SER A 342 -0.29 5.23 -1.97
C SER A 342 -0.48 4.06 -2.93
N ARG A 343 -0.78 2.87 -2.39
CA ARG A 343 -0.78 1.63 -3.16
C ARG A 343 -1.90 1.55 -4.19
N VAL A 344 -3.01 2.29 -4.00
CA VAL A 344 -4.07 2.38 -5.02
C VAL A 344 -3.55 2.90 -6.35
N VAL A 345 -2.55 3.79 -6.35
CA VAL A 345 -1.91 4.27 -7.59
C VAL A 345 -1.18 3.13 -8.31
N GLY A 346 -0.39 2.34 -7.59
CA GLY A 346 0.29 1.17 -8.14
C GLY A 346 -0.68 0.10 -8.63
N TRP A 347 -1.76 -0.17 -7.90
CA TRP A 347 -2.82 -1.09 -8.35
C TRP A 347 -3.48 -0.62 -9.64
N CYS A 348 -3.92 0.64 -9.69
CA CYS A 348 -4.54 1.22 -10.87
C CYS A 348 -3.60 1.17 -12.08
N ALA A 349 -2.32 1.51 -11.92
CA ALA A 349 -1.35 1.41 -13.02
C ALA A 349 -1.18 -0.04 -13.53
N ASN A 350 -1.11 -1.01 -12.62
CA ASN A 350 -1.07 -2.44 -12.98
C ASN A 350 -2.35 -2.92 -13.67
N VAL A 351 -3.52 -2.39 -13.25
CA VAL A 351 -4.80 -2.67 -13.90
C VAL A 351 -4.83 -2.12 -15.31
N LEU A 352 -4.35 -0.89 -15.53
CA LEU A 352 -4.25 -0.28 -16.86
C LEU A 352 -3.28 -1.06 -17.76
N GLU A 353 -2.10 -1.43 -17.27
CA GLU A 353 -1.13 -2.24 -18.01
C GLU A 353 -1.70 -3.62 -18.36
N GLN A 354 -2.42 -4.26 -17.43
CA GLN A 354 -3.06 -5.55 -17.67
C GLN A 354 -4.18 -5.45 -18.71
N ALA A 355 -4.98 -4.37 -18.68
CA ALA A 355 -6.09 -4.13 -19.60
C ALA A 355 -5.65 -3.77 -21.03
N ALA A 356 -4.38 -3.38 -21.23
CA ALA A 356 -3.81 -3.20 -22.56
C ALA A 356 -3.62 -4.55 -23.29
N GLY A 357 -3.50 -5.65 -22.54
CA GLY A 357 -3.48 -7.01 -23.07
C GLY A 357 -4.88 -7.65 -23.14
N SER A 358 -5.01 -8.73 -23.92
CA SER A 358 -6.26 -9.46 -24.12
C SER A 358 -6.31 -10.85 -23.47
N LYS A 359 -5.26 -11.25 -22.74
CA LYS A 359 -5.12 -12.61 -22.20
C LYS A 359 -5.63 -12.69 -20.76
N ILE A 360 -6.62 -13.56 -20.55
CA ILE A 360 -7.10 -13.95 -19.22
C ILE A 360 -6.03 -14.74 -18.44
N ILE A 361 -5.89 -14.47 -17.15
CA ILE A 361 -5.07 -15.26 -16.23
C ILE A 361 -5.91 -16.44 -15.73
N ARG A 362 -5.67 -17.62 -16.30
CA ARG A 362 -6.44 -18.84 -16.00
C ARG A 362 -5.51 -20.06 -15.89
N PRO A 363 -4.89 -20.31 -14.72
CA PRO A 363 -4.05 -21.48 -14.51
C PRO A 363 -4.88 -22.77 -14.44
N ALA A 364 -4.21 -23.91 -14.58
CA ALA A 364 -4.77 -25.23 -14.30
C ALA A 364 -4.36 -25.70 -12.90
N ALA A 365 -5.13 -26.61 -12.32
CA ALA A 365 -4.77 -27.33 -11.10
C ALA A 365 -4.72 -28.84 -11.39
N ARG A 366 -3.78 -29.55 -10.76
CA ARG A 366 -3.74 -31.02 -10.80
C ARG A 366 -4.71 -31.55 -9.76
N TYR A 367 -5.73 -32.28 -10.20
CA TYR A 367 -6.65 -32.95 -9.31
C TYR A 367 -5.96 -34.14 -8.63
N VAL A 368 -6.00 -34.17 -7.30
CA VAL A 368 -5.38 -35.23 -6.46
C VAL A 368 -6.41 -35.91 -5.54
N GLY A 369 -7.71 -35.70 -5.82
CA GLY A 369 -8.79 -36.39 -5.12
C GLY A 369 -9.02 -37.82 -5.66
N PRO A 370 -10.08 -38.50 -5.20
CA PRO A 370 -10.42 -39.85 -5.65
C PRO A 370 -10.55 -39.92 -7.18
N PRO A 371 -10.05 -40.99 -7.85
CA PRO A 371 -10.10 -41.13 -9.31
C PRO A 371 -11.52 -40.94 -9.85
N ALA A 372 -11.67 -40.08 -10.86
CA ALA A 372 -12.95 -39.81 -11.50
C ALA A 372 -13.13 -40.63 -12.79
N PRO A 373 -14.38 -40.91 -13.23
CA PRO A 373 -15.62 -40.70 -12.47
C PRO A 373 -15.84 -41.80 -11.42
N GLN A 374 -16.52 -41.45 -10.32
CA GLN A 374 -17.11 -42.42 -9.38
C GLN A 374 -18.61 -42.55 -9.68
N PRO A 375 -19.24 -43.72 -9.47
CA PRO A 375 -20.68 -43.88 -9.64
C PRO A 375 -21.44 -43.04 -8.60
N VAL A 376 -22.53 -42.40 -9.03
CA VAL A 376 -23.50 -41.74 -8.14
C VAL A 376 -24.61 -42.76 -7.86
N SER A 377 -24.49 -43.50 -6.77
CA SER A 377 -25.49 -44.49 -6.32
C SER A 377 -26.17 -44.05 -5.04
#